data_AF-A0A7N6ASD0-F1
#
_entry.id   AF-A0A7N6ASD0-F1
#
_cell.length_a   1.000
_cell.length_b   1.000
_cell.length_c   1.000
_cell.angle_alpha   90.00
_cell.angle_beta   90.00
_cell.angle_gamma   90.00
#
_symmetry.space_group_name_H-M   'P 1'
#
loop_
_entity.id
_entity.type
_entity.pdbx_description
1 polymer ?
#
loop_
_entity_poly.entity_id
_entity_poly.type
_entity_poly.pdbx_seq_one_letter_code
_entity_poly.pdbx_strand_id
1 'polypeptide(L)'
;RMPQTHGGMKSSDVHFHKERIWFGTSKRNNGVPLQFFLPTLPVSTPSNHRPLLSSSPSETVHRPFRLAHGTTTLGFIFQGGVIAAADTRASAGGLVACPAVHKITPIHSHLVVTSSGSGADCMLWERILTREIRLYQLRHRRRLPIHGAAKLLSFMLHPFKGTNVCVALTLCGWDKELIYVCSDGARLQGDVFSVGSGSPYAYGILDRGLKDSLSKDEAVSLAREAVFRATHRDAYSGNNVDLYHITRGNKTLHHHR
;
A
#
# COMPACT_ATOMS: atom_id res chain seq x y z
N ARG A 1 -57.54 34.39 0.81
CA ARG A 1 -57.00 33.37 1.73
C ARG A 1 -55.59 32.99 1.26
N MET A 2 -54.56 33.47 1.95
CA MET A 2 -53.28 32.76 2.11
C MET A 2 -53.52 31.57 3.07
N PRO A 3 -52.72 30.47 3.08
CA PRO A 3 -51.26 30.45 3.33
C PRO A 3 -50.44 29.60 2.31
N GLN A 4 -49.22 29.96 1.91
CA GLN A 4 -47.91 29.65 2.52
C GLN A 4 -47.76 28.26 3.18
N THR A 5 -46.78 27.46 2.76
CA THR A 5 -45.60 27.05 3.57
C THR A 5 -44.58 26.20 2.78
N HIS A 6 -43.36 26.25 3.30
CA HIS A 6 -42.04 25.78 2.84
C HIS A 6 -41.75 24.27 2.87
N GLY A 7 -40.61 23.92 2.23
CA GLY A 7 -39.67 22.87 2.67
C GLY A 7 -39.58 21.71 1.68
N GLY A 8 -38.43 21.21 1.22
CA GLY A 8 -37.08 21.17 1.76
C GLY A 8 -36.53 19.74 1.53
N MET A 9 -35.33 19.63 0.95
CA MET A 9 -34.59 18.39 0.64
C MET A 9 -34.59 17.34 1.76
N LYS A 10 -34.65 16.04 1.41
CA LYS A 10 -34.00 14.90 2.11
C LYS A 10 -33.71 13.80 1.09
N SER A 11 -32.45 13.55 0.70
CA SER A 11 -31.44 12.68 1.36
C SER A 11 -32.04 11.39 1.90
N SER A 12 -31.93 10.31 1.11
CA SER A 12 -32.22 8.94 1.53
C SER A 12 -31.01 8.39 2.29
N ASP A 13 -30.93 8.71 3.58
CA ASP A 13 -29.99 8.10 4.50
C ASP A 13 -30.58 6.80 5.07
N VAL A 14 -29.89 5.69 4.79
CA VAL A 14 -30.20 4.37 5.34
C VAL A 14 -29.82 4.34 6.83
N HIS A 15 -30.82 4.17 7.69
CA HIS A 15 -30.67 3.99 9.13
C HIS A 15 -30.11 2.60 9.49
N PHE A 16 -29.08 2.56 10.34
CA PHE A 16 -28.78 1.40 11.17
C PHE A 16 -28.92 1.79 12.65
N HIS A 17 -29.87 1.16 13.32
CA HIS A 17 -30.10 1.23 14.77
C HIS A 17 -29.06 0.36 15.49
N LYS A 18 -28.42 0.89 16.53
CA LYS A 18 -27.85 0.07 17.61
C LYS A 18 -27.80 0.87 18.91
N GLU A 19 -28.30 0.22 19.96
CA GLU A 19 -28.67 0.75 21.27
C GLU A 19 -27.49 1.32 22.06
N ARG A 20 -27.79 2.36 22.85
CA ARG A 20 -26.90 2.95 23.86
C ARG A 20 -26.97 2.12 25.14
N ILE A 21 -25.80 1.81 25.70
CA ILE A 21 -25.64 1.51 27.12
C ILE A 21 -24.70 2.59 27.70
N TRP A 22 -25.18 3.30 28.71
CA TRP A 22 -24.46 4.33 29.45
C TRP A 22 -23.59 3.69 30.53
N PHE A 23 -22.32 4.10 30.63
CA PHE A 23 -21.57 4.04 31.89
C PHE A 23 -20.57 5.20 32.02
N GLY A 24 -20.74 5.96 33.10
CA GLY A 24 -19.66 6.49 33.94
C GLY A 24 -18.75 7.61 33.40
N THR A 25 -18.98 8.82 33.89
CA THR A 25 -18.02 9.94 33.84
C THR A 25 -16.75 9.64 34.66
N SER A 26 -15.56 9.86 34.10
CA SER A 26 -14.35 10.17 34.89
C SER A 26 -13.34 11.03 34.10
N LYS A 27 -12.55 11.76 34.88
CA LYS A 27 -11.86 13.03 34.59
C LYS A 27 -10.81 12.99 33.47
N ARG A 28 -10.63 14.16 32.85
CA ARG A 28 -9.55 14.51 31.92
C ARG A 28 -8.18 14.18 32.51
N ASN A 29 -7.35 13.47 31.74
CA ASN A 29 -5.90 13.55 31.86
C ASN A 29 -5.31 13.67 30.46
N ASN A 30 -4.65 14.81 30.22
CA ASN A 30 -3.92 15.11 29.00
C ASN A 30 -2.57 14.39 29.03
N GLY A 31 -2.24 13.69 27.94
CA GLY A 31 -0.93 13.10 27.71
C GLY A 31 -0.96 11.57 27.67
N VAL A 32 -1.30 10.99 26.51
CA VAL A 32 -1.10 9.56 26.25
C VAL A 32 0.07 9.42 25.27
N PRO A 33 1.14 8.69 25.61
CA PRO A 33 2.21 8.42 24.65
C PRO A 33 1.66 7.55 23.52
N LEU A 34 2.08 7.85 22.29
CA LEU A 34 1.76 7.06 21.10
C LEU A 34 2.47 5.70 21.18
N GLN A 35 1.90 4.73 21.90
CA GLN A 35 2.29 3.34 21.76
C GLN A 35 1.66 2.78 20.48
N PHE A 36 2.42 2.82 19.39
CA PHE A 36 2.16 1.96 18.25
C PHE A 36 2.50 0.53 18.67
N PHE A 37 1.57 -0.40 18.47
CA PHE A 37 1.82 -1.82 18.70
C PHE A 37 2.71 -2.33 17.57
N LEU A 38 4.02 -2.14 17.72
CA LEU A 38 5.04 -2.81 16.93
C LEU A 38 5.20 -4.24 17.49
N PRO A 39 5.32 -5.27 16.65
CA PRO A 39 5.74 -6.58 17.12
C PRO A 39 7.06 -6.42 17.88
N THR A 40 7.09 -6.79 19.15
CA THR A 40 8.30 -6.74 19.97
C THR A 40 9.29 -7.75 19.42
N LEU A 41 10.43 -7.28 18.90
CA LEU A 41 11.60 -8.13 18.74
C LEU A 41 12.08 -8.55 20.13
N PRO A 42 12.54 -9.81 20.33
CA PRO A 42 13.02 -10.25 21.64
C PRO A 42 14.27 -9.43 22.02
N VAL A 43 14.10 -8.56 23.02
CA VAL A 43 15.21 -7.84 23.66
C VAL A 43 15.74 -8.73 24.78
N SER A 44 16.99 -9.17 24.66
CA SER A 44 17.70 -9.89 25.71
C SER A 44 17.98 -8.97 26.90
N THR A 45 17.45 -9.29 28.08
CA THR A 45 17.75 -8.63 29.36
C THR A 45 19.13 -9.06 29.88
N PRO A 46 19.89 -8.19 30.57
CA PRO A 46 21.14 -8.59 31.20
C PRO A 46 20.88 -9.09 32.63
N SER A 47 21.04 -10.39 32.86
CA SER A 47 21.19 -10.92 34.22
C SER A 47 22.14 -12.11 34.27
N ASN A 48 23.30 -11.88 34.90
CA ASN A 48 24.18 -12.78 35.65
C ASN A 48 24.60 -14.14 35.04
N HIS A 49 25.88 -14.18 34.67
CA HIS A 49 26.85 -15.28 34.78
C HIS A 49 26.43 -16.68 34.30
N ARG A 50 26.74 -16.97 33.02
CA ARG A 50 27.19 -18.30 32.56
C ARG A 50 28.39 -18.11 31.61
N PRO A 51 29.38 -19.02 31.60
CA PRO A 51 30.57 -18.87 30.76
C PRO A 51 30.15 -18.84 29.30
N LEU A 52 30.64 -17.84 28.58
CA LEU A 52 30.40 -17.60 27.16
C LEU A 52 30.84 -18.83 26.34
N LEU A 53 29.88 -19.61 25.86
CA LEU A 53 30.06 -20.34 24.61
C LEU A 53 30.32 -19.27 23.56
N SER A 54 31.43 -19.41 22.82
CA SER A 54 31.82 -18.55 21.71
C SER A 54 30.60 -18.13 20.90
N SER A 55 30.33 -16.82 20.86
CA SER A 55 29.27 -16.25 20.04
C SER A 55 29.59 -16.52 18.57
N SER A 56 29.01 -17.59 18.02
CA SER A 56 28.84 -17.71 16.58
C SER A 56 28.03 -16.49 16.11
N PRO A 57 28.40 -15.88 14.97
CA PRO A 57 27.60 -14.80 14.43
C PRO A 57 26.17 -15.30 14.26
N SER A 58 25.20 -14.55 14.76
CA SER A 58 23.75 -14.80 14.64
C SER A 58 23.49 -15.38 13.25
N GLU A 59 23.29 -16.70 13.17
CA GLU A 59 23.01 -17.35 11.90
C GLU A 59 21.68 -16.77 11.43
N THR A 60 21.75 -15.87 10.44
CA THR A 60 20.57 -15.54 9.65
C THR A 60 20.06 -16.87 9.13
N VAL A 61 18.94 -17.36 9.68
CA VAL A 61 18.32 -18.61 9.23
C VAL A 61 18.17 -18.50 7.73
N HIS A 62 19.04 -19.22 7.02
CA HIS A 62 19.12 -19.12 5.59
C HIS A 62 17.82 -19.72 5.08
N ARG A 63 17.00 -18.92 4.37
CA ARG A 63 15.74 -19.44 3.84
C ARG A 63 16.10 -20.67 2.98
N PRO A 64 15.37 -21.80 3.13
CA PRO A 64 15.69 -23.04 2.41
C PRO A 64 15.59 -22.88 0.89
N PHE A 65 14.97 -21.79 0.43
CA PHE A 65 14.92 -21.37 -0.95
C PHE A 65 15.15 -19.85 -1.05
N ARG A 66 15.83 -19.40 -2.12
CA ARG A 66 15.83 -17.99 -2.48
C ARG A 66 14.41 -17.58 -2.85
N LEU A 67 13.97 -16.45 -2.33
CA LEU A 67 12.69 -15.91 -2.74
C LEU A 67 12.82 -15.37 -4.17
N ALA A 68 12.24 -16.08 -5.13
CA ALA A 68 12.01 -15.54 -6.45
C ALA A 68 10.66 -14.82 -6.42
N HIS A 69 10.69 -13.52 -6.14
CA HIS A 69 9.54 -12.67 -6.35
C HIS A 69 9.68 -12.09 -7.74
N GLY A 70 8.68 -12.28 -8.58
CA GLY A 70 8.55 -11.41 -9.72
C GLY A 70 7.13 -10.95 -9.92
N THR A 71 7.10 -9.71 -10.33
CA THR A 71 5.98 -8.79 -10.24
C THR A 71 6.36 -7.58 -11.07
N THR A 72 5.38 -7.01 -11.75
CA THR A 72 5.47 -5.67 -12.29
C THR A 72 4.33 -4.87 -11.70
N THR A 73 4.66 -3.91 -10.85
CA THR A 73 3.73 -2.84 -10.47
C THR A 73 4.22 -1.52 -11.01
N LEU A 74 3.28 -0.61 -11.29
CA LEU A 74 3.58 0.76 -11.64
C LEU A 74 2.51 1.70 -11.09
N GLY A 75 2.90 2.95 -10.90
CA GLY A 75 1.98 4.04 -10.69
C GLY A 75 2.55 5.34 -11.23
N PHE A 76 1.69 6.21 -11.73
CA PHE A 76 2.09 7.53 -12.19
C PHE A 76 0.97 8.56 -12.04
N ILE A 77 1.38 9.81 -11.95
CA ILE A 77 0.52 10.99 -11.84
C ILE A 77 0.28 11.54 -13.25
N PHE A 78 -0.94 12.02 -13.50
CA PHE A 78 -1.30 12.77 -14.71
C PHE A 78 -2.38 13.82 -14.38
N GLN A 79 -2.79 14.65 -15.35
CA GLN A 79 -3.79 15.69 -15.13
C GLN A 79 -5.08 15.14 -14.47
N GLY A 80 -5.53 13.97 -14.93
CA GLY A 80 -6.75 13.31 -14.47
C GLY A 80 -6.65 12.51 -13.17
N GLY A 81 -5.52 12.54 -12.45
CA GLY A 81 -5.35 11.87 -11.16
C GLY A 81 -4.13 10.97 -11.10
N VAL A 82 -4.27 9.79 -10.49
CA VAL A 82 -3.20 8.81 -10.38
C VAL A 82 -3.67 7.48 -10.97
N ILE A 83 -2.81 6.83 -11.74
CA ILE A 83 -2.99 5.45 -12.20
C ILE A 83 -2.11 4.55 -11.36
N ALA A 84 -2.64 3.42 -10.94
CA ALA A 84 -1.89 2.30 -10.39
C ALA A 84 -2.19 1.07 -11.23
N ALA A 85 -1.18 0.32 -11.66
CA ALA A 85 -1.36 -0.90 -12.45
C ALA A 85 -0.39 -2.00 -12.01
N ALA A 86 -0.80 -3.25 -12.18
CA ALA A 86 0.01 -4.40 -11.80
C ALA A 86 -0.38 -5.64 -12.59
N ASP A 87 0.59 -6.55 -12.76
CA ASP A 87 0.30 -7.90 -13.23
C ASP A 87 -0.30 -8.77 -12.10
N THR A 88 -0.93 -9.90 -12.45
CA THR A 88 -1.61 -10.75 -11.46
C THR A 88 -0.88 -12.07 -11.14
N ARG A 89 0.29 -12.33 -11.73
CA ARG A 89 1.04 -13.56 -11.50
C ARG A 89 1.79 -13.53 -10.17
N ALA A 90 1.67 -14.58 -9.37
CA ALA A 90 2.61 -14.87 -8.29
C ALA A 90 3.43 -16.11 -8.65
N SER A 91 4.76 -15.95 -8.65
CA SER A 91 5.72 -17.00 -8.98
C SER A 91 6.43 -17.49 -7.72
N ALA A 92 6.75 -18.78 -7.67
CA ALA A 92 7.54 -19.43 -6.63
C ALA A 92 8.66 -20.22 -7.30
N GLY A 93 9.81 -19.57 -7.48
CA GLY A 93 10.88 -20.11 -8.33
C GLY A 93 10.42 -20.18 -9.79
N GLY A 94 10.61 -21.33 -10.44
CA GLY A 94 10.16 -21.55 -11.82
C GLY A 94 8.67 -21.89 -11.96
N LEU A 95 7.92 -21.99 -10.85
CA LEU A 95 6.50 -22.36 -10.86
C LEU A 95 5.61 -21.11 -10.73
N VAL A 96 4.55 -21.04 -11.53
CA VAL A 96 3.46 -20.08 -11.32
C VAL A 96 2.58 -20.59 -10.18
N ALA A 97 2.74 -20.02 -8.99
CA ALA A 97 2.02 -20.44 -7.78
C ALA A 97 0.55 -20.00 -7.81
N CYS A 98 0.27 -18.79 -8.31
CA CYS A 98 -1.10 -18.32 -8.47
C CYS A 98 -1.19 -17.35 -9.66
N PRO A 99 -2.12 -17.54 -10.60
CA PRO A 99 -2.19 -16.68 -11.77
C PRO A 99 -2.97 -15.36 -11.56
N ALA A 100 -3.73 -15.25 -10.45
CA ALA A 100 -4.72 -14.18 -10.22
C ALA A 100 -4.58 -13.55 -8.82
N VAL A 101 -3.36 -13.16 -8.45
CA VAL A 101 -3.08 -12.41 -7.21
C VAL A 101 -3.40 -10.93 -7.40
N HIS A 102 -4.11 -10.36 -6.45
CA HIS A 102 -4.33 -8.92 -6.38
C HIS A 102 -3.10 -8.25 -5.76
N LYS A 103 -2.41 -7.42 -6.54
CA LYS A 103 -1.22 -6.65 -6.10
C LYS A 103 -1.52 -5.17 -5.91
N ILE A 104 -2.78 -4.77 -6.08
CA ILE A 104 -3.25 -3.42 -5.87
C ILE A 104 -4.38 -3.46 -4.83
N THR A 105 -4.09 -2.94 -3.64
CA THR A 105 -4.99 -3.01 -2.49
C THR A 105 -5.55 -1.62 -2.15
N PRO A 106 -6.87 -1.42 -2.16
CA PRO A 106 -7.47 -0.19 -1.65
C PRO A 106 -7.44 -0.17 -0.11
N ILE A 107 -6.53 0.61 0.47
CA ILE A 107 -6.31 0.69 1.92
C ILE A 107 -7.34 1.61 2.63
N HIS A 108 -7.70 2.73 2.00
CA HIS A 108 -8.67 3.69 2.56
C HIS A 108 -9.42 4.40 1.43
N SER A 109 -10.43 5.22 1.73
CA SER A 109 -11.20 6.01 0.74
C SER A 109 -10.34 6.85 -0.23
N HIS A 110 -9.17 7.32 0.20
CA HIS A 110 -8.29 8.23 -0.58
C HIS A 110 -6.93 7.62 -0.97
N LEU A 111 -6.65 6.38 -0.55
CA LEU A 111 -5.35 5.73 -0.70
C LEU A 111 -5.48 4.33 -1.31
N VAL A 112 -4.76 4.06 -2.38
CA VAL A 112 -4.53 2.72 -2.96
C VAL A 112 -3.05 2.40 -2.84
N VAL A 113 -2.69 1.14 -2.63
CA VAL A 113 -1.29 0.71 -2.53
C VAL A 113 -1.02 -0.38 -3.55
N THR A 114 0.10 -0.28 -4.26
CA THR A 114 0.63 -1.40 -5.04
C THR A 114 1.72 -2.11 -4.25
N SER A 115 1.75 -3.44 -4.27
CA SER A 115 2.76 -4.25 -3.57
C SER A 115 3.69 -5.00 -4.50
N SER A 116 4.97 -5.01 -4.12
CA SER A 116 6.01 -5.83 -4.72
C SER A 116 6.95 -6.36 -3.63
N GLY A 117 7.47 -7.57 -3.81
CA GLY A 117 8.25 -8.30 -2.81
C GLY A 117 7.58 -9.60 -2.38
N SER A 118 7.82 -10.00 -1.13
CA SER A 118 7.22 -11.20 -0.53
C SER A 118 5.72 -10.98 -0.34
N GLY A 119 4.89 -11.84 -0.93
CA GLY A 119 3.44 -11.74 -0.80
C GLY A 119 2.97 -11.74 0.66
N ALA A 120 3.58 -12.58 1.49
CA ALA A 120 3.27 -12.63 2.93
C ALA A 120 3.63 -11.32 3.65
N ASP A 121 4.82 -10.77 3.39
CA ASP A 121 5.27 -9.54 4.04
C ASP A 121 4.42 -8.35 3.58
N CYS A 122 4.17 -8.24 2.27
CA CYS A 122 3.34 -7.17 1.71
C CYS A 122 1.92 -7.20 2.30
N MET A 123 1.26 -8.36 2.32
CA MET A 123 -0.07 -8.49 2.90
C MET A 123 -0.11 -8.14 4.38
N LEU A 124 0.91 -8.53 5.16
CA LEU A 124 1.00 -8.20 6.58
C LEU A 124 1.14 -6.68 6.78
N TRP A 125 2.06 -6.05 6.07
CA TRP A 125 2.33 -4.62 6.21
C TRP A 125 1.19 -3.75 5.69
N GLU A 126 0.51 -4.14 4.62
CA GLU A 126 -0.71 -3.51 4.14
C GLU A 126 -1.82 -3.56 5.21
N ARG A 127 -2.01 -4.71 5.88
CA ARG A 127 -3.00 -4.86 6.96
C ARG A 127 -2.67 -4.01 8.18
N ILE A 128 -1.40 -3.98 8.60
CA ILE A 128 -0.93 -3.12 9.69
C ILE A 128 -1.17 -1.65 9.34
N LEU A 129 -0.79 -1.22 8.14
CA LEU A 129 -1.00 0.15 7.67
C LEU A 129 -2.50 0.51 7.63
N THR A 130 -3.35 -0.40 7.14
CA THR A 130 -4.81 -0.22 7.12
C THR A 130 -5.36 0.02 8.52
N ARG A 131 -4.95 -0.82 9.49
CA ARG A 131 -5.33 -0.68 10.90
C ARG A 131 -4.90 0.67 11.45
N GLU A 132 -3.63 1.05 11.27
CA GLU A 132 -3.09 2.28 11.84
C GLU A 132 -3.76 3.54 11.27
N ILE A 133 -4.00 3.57 9.95
CA ILE A 133 -4.74 4.68 9.30
C ILE A 133 -6.16 4.75 9.85
N ARG A 134 -6.83 3.61 10.06
CA ARG A 134 -8.19 3.58 10.61
C ARG A 134 -8.22 4.06 12.06
N LEU A 135 -7.29 3.60 12.90
CA LEU A 135 -7.18 4.04 14.29
C LEU A 135 -6.87 5.54 14.39
N TYR A 136 -5.99 6.05 13.52
CA TYR A 136 -5.72 7.48 13.43
C TYR A 136 -6.99 8.28 13.13
N GLN A 137 -7.77 7.83 12.14
CA GLN A 137 -9.02 8.50 11.75
C GLN A 137 -10.03 8.53 12.89
N LEU A 138 -10.17 7.45 13.66
CA LEU A 138 -11.09 7.38 14.79
C LEU A 138 -10.65 8.30 15.94
N ARG A 139 -9.35 8.36 16.24
CA ARG A 139 -8.80 9.22 17.32
C ARG A 139 -8.89 10.71 17.00
N HIS A 140 -8.52 11.10 15.78
CA HIS A 140 -8.39 12.51 15.41
C HIS A 140 -9.57 13.05 14.62
N ARG A 141 -10.57 12.20 14.29
CA ARG A 141 -11.73 12.53 13.46
C ARG A 141 -11.38 13.16 12.11
N ARG A 142 -10.17 12.92 11.62
CA ARG A 142 -9.66 13.42 10.34
C ARG A 142 -8.89 12.33 9.60
N ARG A 143 -8.85 12.42 8.28
CA ARG A 143 -8.11 11.46 7.44
C ARG A 143 -6.61 11.72 7.60
N LEU A 144 -5.81 10.65 7.62
CA LEU A 144 -4.36 10.76 7.56
C LEU A 144 -3.95 11.11 6.13
N PRO A 145 -3.19 12.20 5.88
CA PRO A 145 -2.70 12.51 4.53
C PRO A 145 -1.70 11.45 4.04
N ILE A 146 -1.48 11.39 2.72
CA ILE A 146 -0.71 10.30 2.09
C ILE A 146 0.75 10.35 2.53
N HIS A 147 1.38 11.53 2.56
CA HIS A 147 2.72 11.68 3.12
C HIS A 147 2.82 11.25 4.59
N GLY A 148 1.75 11.45 5.37
CA GLY A 148 1.67 11.01 6.76
C GLY A 148 1.59 9.48 6.87
N ALA A 149 0.80 8.84 6.02
CA ALA A 149 0.72 7.39 5.91
C ALA A 149 2.07 6.78 5.48
N ALA A 150 2.73 7.37 4.48
CA ALA A 150 4.03 6.94 4.01
C ALA A 150 5.11 7.09 5.10
N LYS A 151 5.10 8.21 5.85
CA LYS A 151 6.03 8.44 6.95
C LYS A 151 5.82 7.44 8.09
N LEU A 152 4.56 7.13 8.42
CA LEU A 152 4.22 6.11 9.41
C LEU A 152 4.72 4.73 8.98
N LEU A 153 4.46 4.32 7.74
CA LEU A 153 4.94 3.06 7.20
C LEU A 153 6.47 2.96 7.22
N SER A 154 7.15 3.99 6.72
CA SER A 154 8.62 4.10 6.75
C SER A 154 9.18 3.95 8.17
N PHE A 155 8.57 4.61 9.15
CA PHE A 155 8.98 4.50 10.55
C PHE A 155 8.75 3.11 11.14
N MET A 156 7.64 2.44 10.82
CA MET A 156 7.37 1.09 11.29
C MET A 156 8.27 0.03 10.63
N LEU A 157 8.70 0.24 9.38
CA LEU A 157 9.61 -0.66 8.66
C LEU A 157 11.07 -0.48 9.03
N HIS A 158 11.49 0.73 9.40
CA HIS A 158 12.90 1.05 9.70
C HIS A 158 13.58 0.09 10.72
N PRO A 159 12.93 -0.38 11.80
CA PRO A 159 13.52 -1.38 12.71
C PRO A 159 13.88 -2.71 12.05
N PHE A 160 13.29 -3.03 10.90
CA PHE A 160 13.53 -4.26 10.14
C PHE A 160 14.62 -4.08 9.07
N LYS A 161 15.27 -2.91 9.00
CA LYS A 161 16.39 -2.67 8.09
C LYS A 161 17.51 -3.68 8.36
N GLY A 162 18.00 -4.31 7.29
CA GLY A 162 19.05 -5.35 7.37
C GLY A 162 18.53 -6.75 7.72
N THR A 163 17.22 -6.91 7.90
CA THR A 163 16.58 -8.24 8.05
C THR A 163 16.11 -8.79 6.69
N ASN A 164 15.55 -9.99 6.69
CA ASN A 164 15.01 -10.64 5.50
C ASN A 164 13.60 -10.19 5.09
N VAL A 165 13.06 -9.09 5.66
CA VAL A 165 11.76 -8.53 5.27
C VAL A 165 11.85 -7.97 3.85
N CYS A 166 10.97 -8.43 2.96
CA CYS A 166 10.95 -8.01 1.55
C CYS A 166 9.62 -7.37 1.19
N VAL A 167 9.59 -6.04 1.22
CA VAL A 167 8.39 -5.23 0.99
C VAL A 167 8.78 -3.98 0.21
N ALA A 168 8.00 -3.69 -0.82
CA ALA A 168 8.08 -2.47 -1.58
C ALA A 168 6.65 -2.03 -1.90
N LEU A 169 6.19 -0.95 -1.26
CA LEU A 169 4.83 -0.44 -1.38
C LEU A 169 4.86 0.93 -2.06
N THR A 170 4.03 1.12 -3.09
CA THR A 170 3.80 2.44 -3.69
C THR A 170 2.43 2.94 -3.27
N LEU A 171 2.41 4.00 -2.46
CA LEU A 171 1.19 4.65 -1.99
C LEU A 171 0.71 5.63 -3.05
N CYS A 172 -0.47 5.34 -3.60
CA CYS A 172 -1.13 6.10 -4.65
C CYS A 172 -2.31 6.88 -4.06
N GLY A 173 -2.13 8.18 -3.92
CA GLY A 173 -3.09 9.10 -3.34
C GLY A 173 -3.90 9.86 -4.38
N TRP A 174 -5.18 10.07 -4.13
CA TRP A 174 -6.05 10.86 -5.01
C TRP A 174 -5.69 12.36 -5.11
N ASP A 175 -4.82 12.86 -4.22
CA ASP A 175 -4.37 14.25 -4.13
C ASP A 175 -3.15 14.47 -5.03
N LYS A 176 -2.97 13.61 -6.05
CA LYS A 176 -1.78 13.57 -6.92
C LYS A 176 -0.49 13.43 -6.10
N GLU A 177 -0.52 12.51 -5.14
CA GLU A 177 0.67 12.13 -4.38
C GLU A 177 0.98 10.67 -4.67
N LEU A 178 2.22 10.41 -5.07
CA LEU A 178 2.74 9.07 -5.29
C LEU A 178 4.03 8.92 -4.48
N ILE A 179 4.04 7.96 -3.55
CA ILE A 179 5.15 7.80 -2.60
C ILE A 179 5.53 6.32 -2.50
N TYR A 180 6.77 6.03 -2.84
CA TYR A 180 7.39 4.72 -2.68
C TYR A 180 7.96 4.55 -1.27
N VAL A 181 7.73 3.38 -0.66
CA VAL A 181 8.32 2.96 0.61
C VAL A 181 8.91 1.55 0.50
N CYS A 182 10.17 1.40 0.88
CA CYS A 182 10.92 0.14 0.85
C CYS A 182 11.05 -0.49 2.25
N SER A 183 11.47 -1.75 2.31
CA SER A 183 11.62 -2.53 3.55
C SER A 183 12.69 -2.02 4.51
N ASP A 184 13.64 -1.22 4.04
CA ASP A 184 14.64 -0.53 4.88
C ASP A 184 14.11 0.78 5.50
N GLY A 185 12.85 1.13 5.21
CA GLY A 185 12.22 2.38 5.62
C GLY A 185 12.53 3.56 4.70
N ALA A 186 13.26 3.37 3.59
CA ALA A 186 13.45 4.42 2.60
C ALA A 186 12.10 4.88 2.04
N ARG A 187 11.96 6.20 1.86
CA ARG A 187 10.74 6.84 1.37
C ARG A 187 11.08 7.84 0.29
N LEU A 188 10.49 7.67 -0.89
CA LEU A 188 10.73 8.51 -2.05
C LEU A 188 9.41 9.02 -2.59
N GLN A 189 9.32 10.33 -2.84
CA GLN A 189 8.19 10.94 -3.54
C GLN A 189 8.62 11.20 -4.98
N GLY A 190 7.72 10.95 -5.93
CA GLY A 190 7.99 11.15 -7.35
C GLY A 190 6.71 11.03 -8.17
N ASP A 191 6.78 11.34 -9.46
CA ASP A 191 5.61 11.38 -10.33
C ASP A 191 5.33 10.04 -11.02
N VAL A 192 6.33 9.17 -11.07
CA VAL A 192 6.25 7.82 -11.64
C VAL A 192 7.10 6.86 -10.82
N PHE A 193 6.56 5.67 -10.57
CA PHE A 193 7.31 4.54 -10.05
C PHE A 193 6.89 3.28 -10.79
N SER A 194 7.86 2.44 -11.14
CA SER A 194 7.66 1.04 -11.43
C SER A 194 8.56 0.18 -10.55
N VAL A 195 8.00 -0.89 -9.99
CA VAL A 195 8.62 -1.71 -8.94
C VAL A 195 8.42 -3.18 -9.24
N GLY A 196 9.45 -3.99 -8.96
CA GLY A 196 9.48 -5.43 -9.19
C GLY A 196 10.39 -5.84 -10.34
N SER A 197 10.38 -7.13 -10.69
CA SER A 197 11.29 -7.73 -11.68
C SER A 197 11.10 -7.18 -13.09
N GLY A 198 9.87 -6.86 -13.50
CA GLY A 198 9.59 -6.31 -14.82
C GLY A 198 9.65 -4.78 -14.89
N SER A 199 10.05 -4.09 -13.82
CA SER A 199 10.07 -2.64 -13.78
C SER A 199 10.93 -1.97 -14.86
N PRO A 200 12.13 -2.49 -15.24
CA PRO A 200 12.93 -1.85 -16.28
C PRO A 200 12.23 -1.83 -17.64
N TYR A 201 11.44 -2.87 -17.95
CA TYR A 201 10.66 -2.93 -19.18
C TYR A 201 9.49 -1.95 -19.17
N ALA A 202 8.83 -1.79 -18.02
CA ALA A 202 7.74 -0.84 -17.86
C ALA A 202 8.23 0.61 -18.00
N TYR A 203 9.37 0.97 -17.38
CA TYR A 203 9.95 2.31 -17.51
C TYR A 203 10.22 2.71 -18.96
N GLY A 204 10.75 1.82 -19.79
CA GLY A 204 11.00 2.13 -21.21
C GLY A 204 9.76 2.54 -22.00
N ILE A 205 8.56 2.12 -21.56
CA ILE A 205 7.28 2.52 -22.16
C ILE A 205 6.74 3.80 -21.52
N LEU A 206 6.83 3.89 -20.19
CA LEU A 206 6.39 5.06 -19.43
C LEU A 206 7.20 6.31 -19.82
N ASP A 207 8.53 6.22 -19.89
CA ASP A 207 9.41 7.37 -20.19
C ASP A 207 9.13 7.96 -21.58
N ARG A 208 8.64 7.14 -22.52
CA ARG A 208 8.28 7.59 -23.87
C ARG A 208 6.87 8.15 -23.96
N GLY A 209 5.93 7.56 -23.23
CA GLY A 209 4.50 7.81 -23.38
C GLY A 209 3.90 8.79 -22.35
N LEU A 210 4.53 8.92 -21.18
CA LEU A 210 3.98 9.69 -20.08
C LEU A 210 4.08 11.18 -20.36
N LYS A 211 2.92 11.85 -20.33
CA LYS A 211 2.78 13.31 -20.44
C LYS A 211 1.72 13.75 -19.46
N ASP A 212 1.87 14.95 -18.91
CA ASP A 212 0.89 15.49 -17.97
C ASP A 212 -0.50 15.66 -18.61
N SER A 213 -0.53 15.99 -19.91
CA SER A 213 -1.74 16.28 -20.69
C SER A 213 -2.50 15.05 -21.18
N LEU A 214 -2.19 13.84 -20.70
CA LEU A 214 -2.89 12.63 -21.13
C LEU A 214 -4.36 12.66 -20.69
N SER A 215 -5.24 12.24 -21.61
CA SER A 215 -6.62 11.92 -21.24
C SER A 215 -6.67 10.66 -20.37
N LYS A 216 -7.81 10.43 -19.70
CA LYS A 216 -8.02 9.23 -18.87
C LYS A 216 -7.78 7.95 -19.67
N ASP A 217 -8.35 7.85 -20.87
CA ASP A 217 -8.30 6.62 -21.67
C ASP A 217 -6.89 6.37 -22.23
N GLU A 218 -6.17 7.43 -22.62
CA GLU A 218 -4.76 7.33 -23.03
C GLU A 218 -3.88 6.90 -21.86
N ALA A 219 -4.09 7.45 -20.65
CA ALA A 219 -3.34 7.06 -19.46
C ALA A 219 -3.60 5.58 -19.09
N VAL A 220 -4.86 5.14 -19.15
CA VAL A 220 -5.23 3.72 -18.93
C VAL A 220 -4.57 2.83 -19.98
N SER A 221 -4.59 3.23 -21.26
CA SER A 221 -3.97 2.46 -22.34
C SER A 221 -2.44 2.40 -22.20
N LEU A 222 -1.79 3.50 -21.81
CA LEU A 222 -0.35 3.56 -21.57
C LEU A 222 0.06 2.63 -20.43
N ALA A 223 -0.67 2.66 -19.31
CA ALA A 223 -0.41 1.79 -18.16
C ALA A 223 -0.57 0.32 -18.54
N ARG A 224 -1.65 -0.02 -19.26
CA ARG A 224 -1.90 -1.37 -19.76
C ARG A 224 -0.77 -1.85 -20.67
N GLU A 225 -0.34 -1.02 -21.61
CA GLU A 225 0.75 -1.34 -22.54
C GLU A 225 2.09 -1.54 -21.81
N ALA A 226 2.38 -0.69 -20.82
CA ALA A 226 3.60 -0.80 -20.02
C ALA A 226 3.66 -2.12 -19.24
N VAL A 227 2.58 -2.51 -18.56
CA VAL A 227 2.52 -3.81 -17.87
C VAL A 227 2.56 -4.95 -18.88
N PHE A 228 1.79 -4.88 -19.97
CA PHE A 228 1.75 -5.93 -21.00
C PHE A 228 3.12 -6.21 -21.63
N ARG A 229 3.90 -5.16 -21.92
CA ARG A 229 5.26 -5.36 -22.46
C ARG A 229 6.22 -5.90 -21.42
N ALA A 230 6.06 -5.50 -20.16
CA ALA A 230 6.83 -6.07 -19.07
C ALA A 230 6.51 -7.56 -18.88
N THR A 231 5.24 -7.97 -18.90
CA THR A 231 4.85 -9.39 -18.80
C THR A 231 5.32 -10.22 -20.00
N HIS A 232 5.46 -9.62 -21.17
CA HIS A 232 6.00 -10.32 -22.34
C HIS A 232 7.50 -10.60 -22.24
N ARG A 233 8.26 -9.78 -21.50
CA ARG A 233 9.73 -9.88 -21.41
C ARG A 233 10.22 -10.48 -20.10
N ASP A 234 9.55 -10.20 -18.99
CA ASP A 234 9.89 -10.71 -17.67
C ASP A 234 9.18 -12.05 -17.40
N ALA A 235 9.96 -13.12 -17.19
CA ALA A 235 9.44 -14.47 -16.99
C ALA A 235 8.54 -14.60 -15.75
N TYR A 236 8.76 -13.76 -14.74
CA TYR A 236 8.08 -13.86 -13.46
C TYR A 236 6.81 -12.99 -13.36
N SER A 237 6.63 -12.04 -14.30
CA SER A 237 5.42 -11.22 -14.41
C SER A 237 4.46 -11.82 -15.43
N GLY A 238 3.14 -11.68 -15.25
CA GLY A 238 2.23 -12.21 -16.25
C GLY A 238 0.75 -12.20 -15.93
N ASN A 239 0.03 -12.84 -16.85
CA ASN A 239 -1.40 -13.09 -16.82
C ASN A 239 -2.18 -11.80 -17.06
N ASN A 240 -3.04 -11.38 -16.14
CA ASN A 240 -3.92 -10.22 -16.34
C ASN A 240 -3.23 -8.92 -15.90
N VAL A 241 -3.83 -7.79 -16.29
CA VAL A 241 -3.42 -6.45 -15.83
C VAL A 241 -4.56 -5.82 -15.04
N ASP A 242 -4.33 -5.67 -13.74
CA ASP A 242 -5.22 -4.90 -12.86
C ASP A 242 -4.84 -3.43 -12.90
N LEU A 243 -5.83 -2.55 -12.97
CA LEU A 243 -5.61 -1.11 -13.00
C LEU A 243 -6.63 -0.37 -12.13
N TYR A 244 -6.15 0.61 -11.37
CA TYR A 244 -6.97 1.56 -10.62
C TYR A 244 -6.76 2.96 -11.13
N HIS A 245 -7.86 3.66 -11.42
CA HIS A 245 -7.87 5.10 -11.60
C HIS A 245 -8.34 5.76 -10.30
N ILE A 246 -7.48 6.61 -9.75
CA ILE A 246 -7.63 7.20 -8.43
C ILE A 246 -7.88 8.70 -8.59
N THR A 247 -9.08 9.15 -8.17
CA THR A 247 -9.54 10.54 -8.30
C THR A 247 -10.17 11.03 -7.01
N ARG A 248 -10.29 12.35 -6.87
CA ARG A 248 -10.98 12.96 -5.73
C ARG A 248 -12.46 12.57 -5.77
N GLY A 249 -12.89 11.75 -4.81
CA GLY A 249 -14.27 11.30 -4.65
C GLY A 249 -14.59 9.93 -5.25
N ASN A 250 -13.75 9.38 -6.13
CA ASN A 250 -14.03 8.08 -6.75
C ASN A 250 -12.76 7.24 -7.00
N LYS A 251 -12.92 5.92 -6.89
CA LYS A 251 -11.93 4.92 -7.27
C LYS A 251 -12.57 3.93 -8.21
N THR A 252 -12.07 3.86 -9.43
CA THR A 252 -12.58 2.90 -10.42
C THR A 252 -11.53 1.83 -10.64
N LEU A 253 -11.91 0.58 -10.38
CA LEU A 253 -11.13 -0.59 -10.77
C LEU A 253 -11.46 -0.92 -12.22
N HIS A 254 -10.43 -1.03 -13.04
CA HIS A 254 -10.47 -1.51 -14.41
C HIS A 254 -9.72 -2.84 -14.44
N HIS A 255 -10.42 -3.94 -14.70
CA HIS A 255 -9.81 -5.26 -14.85
C HIS A 255 -9.64 -5.56 -16.33
N HIS A 256 -8.40 -5.75 -16.78
CA HIS A 256 -8.08 -6.09 -18.16
C HIS A 256 -7.46 -7.49 -18.20
N ARG A 257 -8.10 -8.39 -18.95
CA ARG A 257 -7.57 -9.71 -19.27
C ARG A 257 -6.62 -9.63 -20.45
#